data_AF-A0A4Q3S5X2-F1
#
_entry.id   AF-A0A4Q3S5X2-F1
#
_cell.length_a   1.000
_cell.length_b   1.000
_cell.length_c   1.000
_cell.angle_alpha   90.00
_cell.angle_beta   90.00
_cell.angle_gamma   90.00
#
_symmetry.space_group_name_H-M   'P 1'
#
loop_
_entity.id
_entity.type
_entity.pdbx_description
1 polymer ?
#
loop_
_entity_poly.entity_id
_entity_poly.type
_entity_poly.pdbx_seq_one_letter_code
_entity_poly.pdbx_strand_id
1 'polypeptide(L)'
;MFEFGRQLRRAFETPASPPRDGMTGGDAALMDLLDLRMLKAEARAADVAAGRISARDPAARQLDAALVWREVARRSGDAVALRKAAAAAESAATKFEAQRRPAGVARARVEQAFCALLGAELFGDEGLEAAVVATLTPVAADPGPAGALALCGLAGVAGRRALRGGGIEDALSAANCFEAPLRRLDSAGKGNVALRMAAAEQRAVLADILAGCGARLKDQPLIDCALRELATAEKALDPDYEPLLSARIVGQGGATKALLAELTADAVAAADGVQQLTDALESIPRDHSPLD
;
A
#
# COMPACT_ATOMS: atom_id res chain seq x y z
N MET A 1 53.43 -5.45 8.38
CA MET A 1 53.24 -6.13 7.08
C MET A 1 51.81 -6.66 7.04
N PHE A 2 50.92 -5.94 6.33
CA PHE A 2 49.55 -6.31 5.92
C PHE A 2 48.54 -6.89 6.94
N GLU A 3 48.17 -6.15 7.99
CA GLU A 3 46.92 -6.39 8.74
C GLU A 3 45.73 -5.57 8.21
N PHE A 4 46.00 -4.47 7.50
CA PHE A 4 44.98 -3.54 7.00
C PHE A 4 44.04 -4.20 5.96
N GLY A 5 44.55 -5.14 5.17
CA GLY A 5 43.77 -5.86 4.16
C GLY A 5 42.75 -6.86 4.73
N ARG A 6 43.01 -7.47 5.89
CA ARG A 6 42.05 -8.38 6.56
C ARG A 6 40.94 -7.62 7.28
N GLN A 7 41.25 -6.45 7.82
CA GLN A 7 40.24 -5.60 8.49
C GLN A 7 39.33 -4.90 7.49
N LEU A 8 39.86 -4.46 6.33
CA LEU A 8 39.02 -3.98 5.21
C LEU A 8 38.09 -5.09 4.70
N ARG A 9 38.58 -6.33 4.55
CA ARG A 9 37.73 -7.45 4.13
C ARG A 9 36.58 -7.72 5.10
N ARG A 10 36.80 -7.61 6.42
CA ARG A 10 35.74 -7.72 7.44
C ARG A 10 34.77 -6.52 7.49
N ALA A 11 35.22 -5.33 7.11
CA ALA A 11 34.35 -4.15 7.04
C ALA A 11 33.45 -4.16 5.78
N PHE A 12 33.88 -4.84 4.71
CA PHE A 12 33.12 -5.02 3.46
C PHE A 12 32.49 -6.43 3.32
N GLU A 13 32.77 -7.35 4.23
CA GLU A 13 32.02 -8.60 4.41
C GLU A 13 30.69 -8.26 5.08
N THR A 14 29.76 -7.75 4.27
CA THR A 14 28.34 -7.90 4.57
C THR A 14 28.12 -9.36 4.95
N PRO A 15 27.50 -9.68 6.11
CA PRO A 15 27.15 -11.06 6.39
C PRO A 15 26.38 -11.54 5.16
N ALA A 16 26.91 -12.57 4.49
CA ALA A 16 26.39 -13.07 3.24
C ALA A 16 24.95 -13.53 3.48
N SER A 17 24.01 -12.60 3.33
CA SER A 17 22.62 -12.95 3.11
C SER A 17 22.65 -13.83 1.86
N PRO A 18 21.97 -14.98 1.88
CA PRO A 18 21.92 -15.85 0.71
C PRO A 18 21.51 -15.01 -0.51
N PRO A 19 22.01 -15.34 -1.72
CA PRO A 19 21.67 -14.60 -2.92
C PRO A 19 20.15 -14.42 -2.97
N ARG A 20 19.72 -13.17 -2.88
CA ARG A 20 18.30 -12.82 -2.92
C ARG A 20 17.90 -12.87 -4.39
N ASP A 21 16.92 -13.72 -4.72
CA ASP A 21 16.33 -13.76 -6.06
C ASP A 21 15.57 -12.44 -6.31
N GLY A 22 15.73 -11.86 -7.50
CA GLY A 22 15.07 -10.61 -7.89
C GLY A 22 15.87 -9.34 -7.58
N MET A 23 15.49 -8.22 -8.20
CA MET A 23 16.09 -6.89 -8.03
C MET A 23 15.77 -6.30 -6.65
N THR A 24 14.60 -6.62 -6.09
CA THR A 24 14.17 -6.12 -4.77
C THR A 24 14.64 -7.03 -3.63
N GLY A 25 14.97 -8.28 -3.95
CA GLY A 25 15.30 -9.30 -2.96
C GLY A 25 14.20 -9.54 -1.92
N GLY A 26 12.95 -9.21 -2.23
CA GLY A 26 11.80 -9.28 -1.32
C GLY A 26 11.57 -8.03 -0.48
N ASP A 27 12.32 -6.95 -0.71
CA ASP A 27 12.07 -5.66 -0.06
C ASP A 27 11.00 -4.88 -0.84
N ALA A 28 9.81 -4.79 -0.28
CA ALA A 28 8.68 -4.09 -0.87
C ALA A 28 8.96 -2.60 -1.10
N ALA A 29 9.83 -1.98 -0.31
CA ALA A 29 10.16 -0.56 -0.46
C ALA A 29 10.88 -0.27 -1.79
N LEU A 30 11.70 -1.22 -2.27
CA LEU A 30 12.45 -1.06 -3.51
C LEU A 30 11.57 -1.13 -4.76
N MET A 31 10.32 -1.60 -4.64
CA MET A 31 9.38 -1.60 -5.77
C MET A 31 9.06 -0.19 -6.25
N ASP A 32 9.12 0.81 -5.36
CA ASP A 32 8.84 2.21 -5.68
C ASP A 32 9.84 2.84 -6.65
N LEU A 33 11.03 2.23 -6.79
CA LEU A 33 12.10 2.69 -7.68
C LEU A 33 12.07 2.01 -9.06
N LEU A 34 11.28 0.95 -9.22
CA LEU A 34 11.24 0.16 -10.45
C LEU A 34 10.24 0.77 -11.43
N ASP A 35 10.67 1.09 -12.65
CA ASP A 35 9.72 1.36 -13.73
C ASP A 35 8.80 0.15 -14.00
N LEU A 36 7.68 0.35 -14.71
CA LEU A 36 6.70 -0.71 -14.91
C LEU A 36 7.29 -1.94 -15.65
N ARG A 37 8.27 -1.75 -16.53
CA ARG A 37 8.91 -2.85 -17.26
C ARG A 37 9.80 -3.66 -16.31
N MET A 38 10.59 -3.00 -15.47
CA MET A 38 11.42 -3.62 -14.45
C MET A 38 10.56 -4.33 -13.41
N LEU A 39 9.47 -3.71 -12.96
CA LEU A 39 8.52 -4.32 -12.03
C LEU A 39 7.87 -5.58 -12.62
N LYS A 40 7.47 -5.58 -13.90
CA LYS A 40 6.97 -6.78 -14.58
C LYS A 40 8.02 -7.88 -14.68
N ALA A 41 9.29 -7.52 -14.88
CA ALA A 41 10.39 -8.49 -14.89
C ALA A 41 10.60 -9.09 -13.49
N GLU A 42 10.55 -8.25 -12.45
CA GLU A 42 10.63 -8.68 -11.05
C GLU A 42 9.47 -9.62 -10.69
N ALA A 43 8.24 -9.30 -11.08
CA ALA A 43 7.07 -10.13 -10.81
C ALA A 43 7.21 -11.54 -11.41
N ARG A 44 7.74 -11.63 -12.64
CA ARG A 44 8.04 -12.92 -13.30
C ARG A 44 9.16 -13.67 -12.58
N ALA A 45 10.20 -12.96 -12.15
CA ALA A 45 11.31 -13.58 -11.41
C ALA A 45 10.85 -14.13 -10.05
N ALA A 46 10.02 -13.38 -9.33
CA ALA A 46 9.42 -13.78 -8.07
C ALA A 46 8.52 -15.02 -8.24
N ASP A 47 7.69 -15.04 -9.29
CA ASP A 47 6.82 -16.18 -9.62
C ASP A 47 7.64 -17.46 -9.91
N VAL A 48 8.69 -17.35 -10.72
CA VAL A 48 9.63 -18.45 -11.00
C VAL A 48 10.30 -18.93 -9.72
N ALA A 49 10.78 -18.03 -8.87
CA ALA A 49 11.42 -18.37 -7.61
C ALA A 49 10.45 -19.10 -6.65
N ALA A 50 9.19 -18.65 -6.58
CA ALA A 50 8.14 -19.24 -5.76
C ALA A 50 7.68 -20.62 -6.26
N GLY A 51 7.91 -20.93 -7.54
CA GLY A 51 7.61 -22.23 -8.17
C GLY A 51 8.74 -23.27 -8.09
N ARG A 52 9.95 -22.90 -7.65
CA ARG A 52 11.07 -23.84 -7.55
C ARG A 52 10.80 -24.88 -6.45
N ILE A 53 10.92 -26.16 -6.78
CA ILE A 53 10.80 -27.27 -5.81
C ILE A 53 11.83 -27.13 -4.68
N SER A 54 13.02 -26.62 -5.01
CA SER A 54 14.11 -26.36 -4.05
C SER A 54 14.02 -25.01 -3.33
N ALA A 55 12.91 -24.27 -3.47
CA ALA A 55 12.77 -22.96 -2.86
C ALA A 55 12.87 -23.05 -1.33
N ARG A 56 13.75 -22.23 -0.75
CA ARG A 56 13.79 -22.00 0.69
C ARG A 56 12.57 -21.14 1.07
N ASP A 57 11.75 -21.67 1.97
CA ASP A 57 10.47 -21.08 2.42
C ASP A 57 9.49 -20.76 1.27
N PRO A 58 8.86 -21.79 0.65
CA PRO A 58 7.97 -21.61 -0.48
C PRO A 58 6.68 -20.84 -0.13
N ALA A 59 6.33 -20.70 1.15
CA ALA A 59 5.19 -19.90 1.59
C ALA A 59 5.53 -18.41 1.51
N ALA A 60 6.68 -18.01 2.06
CA ALA A 60 7.16 -16.63 1.98
C ALA A 60 7.38 -16.18 0.52
N ARG A 61 7.96 -17.03 -0.32
CA ARG A 61 8.18 -16.70 -1.74
C ARG A 61 6.89 -16.46 -2.53
N GLN A 62 5.82 -17.21 -2.21
CA GLN A 62 4.51 -16.98 -2.82
C GLN A 62 3.91 -15.65 -2.35
N LEU A 63 4.10 -15.29 -1.08
CA LEU A 63 3.66 -13.99 -0.58
C LEU A 63 4.42 -12.83 -1.23
N ASP A 64 5.74 -12.97 -1.40
CA ASP A 64 6.55 -11.97 -2.10
C ASP A 64 6.08 -11.81 -3.56
N ALA A 65 5.81 -12.93 -4.26
CA ALA A 65 5.27 -12.88 -5.61
C ALA A 65 3.89 -12.19 -5.67
N ALA A 66 3.02 -12.42 -4.67
CA ALA A 66 1.72 -11.77 -4.58
C ALA A 66 1.85 -10.24 -4.49
N LEU A 67 2.72 -9.75 -3.60
CA LEU A 67 2.98 -8.32 -3.41
C LEU A 67 3.44 -7.64 -4.70
N VAL A 68 4.42 -8.23 -5.40
CA VAL A 68 4.94 -7.65 -6.65
C VAL A 68 3.88 -7.68 -7.75
N TRP A 69 3.11 -8.76 -7.89
CA TRP A 69 2.03 -8.82 -8.88
C TRP A 69 0.89 -7.84 -8.56
N ARG A 70 0.55 -7.61 -7.28
CA ARG A 70 -0.44 -6.60 -6.90
C ARG A 70 0.03 -5.21 -7.30
N GLU A 71 1.32 -4.90 -7.09
CA GLU A 71 1.87 -3.60 -7.49
C GLU A 71 1.88 -3.44 -9.03
N VAL A 72 2.18 -4.50 -9.79
CA VAL A 72 2.03 -4.46 -11.27
C VAL A 72 0.58 -4.15 -11.65
N ALA A 73 -0.39 -4.82 -11.02
CA ALA A 73 -1.81 -4.58 -11.30
C ALA A 73 -2.25 -3.16 -10.96
N ARG A 74 -1.77 -2.61 -9.83
CA ARG A 74 -2.08 -1.25 -9.37
C ARG A 74 -1.59 -0.19 -10.36
N ARG A 75 -0.35 -0.34 -10.86
CA ARG A 75 0.26 0.63 -11.78
C ARG A 75 -0.29 0.56 -13.20
N SER A 76 -0.79 -0.60 -13.64
CA SER A 76 -1.15 -0.81 -15.05
C SER A 76 -2.59 -1.22 -15.33
N GLY A 77 -3.39 -1.49 -14.30
CA GLY A 77 -4.76 -1.99 -14.47
C GLY A 77 -4.85 -3.40 -15.06
N ASP A 78 -3.76 -4.19 -15.02
CA ASP A 78 -3.72 -5.50 -15.67
C ASP A 78 -4.45 -6.56 -14.83
N ALA A 79 -5.63 -6.97 -15.29
CA ALA A 79 -6.45 -8.00 -14.66
C ALA A 79 -5.76 -9.38 -14.60
N VAL A 80 -4.81 -9.68 -15.48
CA VAL A 80 -4.01 -10.91 -15.41
C VAL A 80 -3.02 -10.82 -14.25
N ALA A 81 -2.33 -9.68 -14.10
CA ALA A 81 -1.44 -9.43 -12.97
C ALA A 81 -2.20 -9.54 -11.64
N LEU A 82 -3.40 -8.96 -11.55
CA LEU A 82 -4.22 -9.04 -10.34
C LEU A 82 -4.61 -10.48 -9.99
N ARG A 83 -5.03 -11.28 -10.97
CA ARG A 83 -5.36 -12.70 -10.76
C ARG A 83 -4.16 -13.51 -10.29
N LYS A 84 -2.97 -13.22 -10.81
CA LYS A 84 -1.72 -13.85 -10.33
C LYS A 84 -1.42 -13.46 -8.89
N ALA A 85 -1.59 -12.19 -8.53
CA ALA A 85 -1.41 -11.72 -7.16
C ALA A 85 -2.34 -12.45 -6.18
N ALA A 86 -3.64 -12.50 -6.50
CA ALA A 86 -4.63 -13.18 -5.68
C ALA A 86 -4.34 -14.69 -5.53
N ALA A 87 -4.00 -15.38 -6.62
CA ALA A 87 -3.66 -16.79 -6.60
C ALA A 87 -2.39 -17.09 -5.78
N ALA A 88 -1.37 -16.24 -5.89
CA ALA A 88 -0.14 -16.36 -5.11
C ALA A 88 -0.39 -16.11 -3.62
N ALA A 89 -1.22 -15.11 -3.26
CA ALA A 89 -1.60 -14.83 -1.88
C ALA A 89 -2.38 -15.99 -1.25
N GLU A 90 -3.34 -16.57 -1.98
CA GLU A 90 -4.07 -17.76 -1.56
C GLU A 90 -3.13 -18.96 -1.36
N SER A 91 -2.23 -19.22 -2.33
CA SER A 91 -1.23 -20.29 -2.23
C SER A 91 -0.32 -20.09 -1.02
N ALA A 92 0.10 -18.86 -0.75
CA ALA A 92 0.90 -18.52 0.43
C ALA A 92 0.13 -18.82 1.73
N ALA A 93 -1.14 -18.42 1.83
CA ALA A 93 -1.98 -18.67 2.99
C ALA A 93 -2.10 -20.18 3.27
N THR A 94 -2.43 -20.99 2.25
CA THR A 94 -2.52 -22.46 2.38
C THR A 94 -1.21 -23.07 2.84
N LYS A 95 -0.07 -22.61 2.30
CA LYS A 95 1.25 -23.12 2.68
C LYS A 95 1.64 -22.72 4.11
N PHE A 96 1.37 -21.49 4.53
CA PHE A 96 1.62 -21.06 5.92
C PHE A 96 0.73 -21.82 6.90
N GLU A 97 -0.52 -22.11 6.54
CA GLU A 97 -1.45 -22.88 7.35
C GLU A 97 -0.97 -24.33 7.52
N ALA A 98 -0.56 -24.98 6.43
CA ALA A 98 0.04 -26.33 6.47
C ALA A 98 1.30 -26.37 7.34
N GLN A 99 2.06 -25.27 7.38
CA GLN A 99 3.26 -25.11 8.21
C GLN A 99 2.97 -24.62 9.64
N ARG A 100 1.70 -24.40 10.01
CA ARG A 100 1.27 -23.87 11.31
C ARG A 100 1.94 -22.53 11.68
N ARG A 101 2.04 -21.61 10.72
CA ARG A 101 2.63 -20.27 10.88
C ARG A 101 1.54 -19.19 10.87
N PRO A 102 0.83 -18.96 11.99
CA PRO A 102 -0.35 -18.09 12.04
C PRO A 102 -0.06 -16.64 11.58
N ALA A 103 1.09 -16.08 11.96
CA ALA A 103 1.48 -14.75 11.51
C ALA A 103 1.69 -14.67 9.98
N GLY A 104 2.15 -15.77 9.36
CA GLY A 104 2.26 -15.87 7.89
C GLY A 104 0.90 -15.98 7.22
N VAL A 105 -0.02 -16.75 7.81
CA VAL A 105 -1.42 -16.83 7.35
C VAL A 105 -2.06 -15.44 7.39
N ALA A 106 -1.94 -14.72 8.51
CA ALA A 106 -2.49 -13.38 8.66
C ALA A 106 -2.00 -12.42 7.57
N ARG A 107 -0.67 -12.39 7.31
CA ARG A 107 -0.08 -11.56 6.24
C ARG A 107 -0.60 -11.94 4.85
N ALA A 108 -0.68 -13.24 4.54
CA ALA A 108 -1.16 -13.70 3.25
C ALA A 108 -2.66 -13.41 3.04
N ARG A 109 -3.48 -13.49 4.09
CA ARG A 109 -4.90 -13.12 4.04
C ARG A 109 -5.11 -11.62 3.87
N VAL A 110 -4.29 -10.78 4.50
CA VAL A 110 -4.29 -9.33 4.24
C VAL A 110 -3.99 -9.05 2.77
N GLU A 111 -2.95 -9.68 2.22
CA GLU A 111 -2.57 -9.49 0.82
C GLU A 111 -3.67 -9.98 -0.14
N GLN A 112 -4.30 -11.13 0.16
CA GLN A 112 -5.44 -11.64 -0.60
C GLN A 112 -6.62 -10.65 -0.60
N ALA A 113 -6.94 -10.07 0.56
CA ALA A 113 -7.99 -9.08 0.68
C ALA A 113 -7.63 -7.78 -0.05
N PHE A 114 -6.38 -7.34 -0.01
CA PHE A 114 -5.94 -6.14 -0.74
C PHE A 114 -5.96 -6.35 -2.26
N CYS A 115 -5.74 -7.57 -2.75
CA CYS A 115 -6.01 -7.91 -4.15
C CYS A 115 -7.51 -7.78 -4.49
N ALA A 116 -8.40 -8.23 -3.60
CA ALA A 116 -9.84 -8.09 -3.81
C ALA A 116 -10.31 -6.62 -3.75
N LEU A 117 -9.78 -5.81 -2.84
CA LEU A 117 -10.02 -4.36 -2.80
C LEU A 117 -9.58 -3.67 -4.10
N LEU A 118 -8.36 -3.95 -4.55
CA LEU A 118 -7.84 -3.40 -5.80
C LEU A 118 -8.69 -3.84 -7.01
N GLY A 119 -9.19 -5.08 -7.00
CA GLY A 119 -10.12 -5.55 -8.02
C GLY A 119 -11.44 -4.80 -8.02
N ALA A 120 -12.00 -4.50 -6.84
CA ALA A 120 -13.21 -3.70 -6.71
C ALA A 120 -12.98 -2.27 -7.25
N GLU A 121 -11.82 -1.68 -6.97
CA GLU A 121 -11.43 -0.35 -7.42
C GLU A 121 -11.24 -0.27 -8.93
N LEU A 122 -10.53 -1.22 -9.53
CA LEU A 122 -10.21 -1.21 -10.95
C LEU A 122 -11.38 -1.64 -11.84
N PHE A 123 -12.25 -2.53 -11.35
CA PHE A 123 -13.25 -3.22 -12.18
C PHE A 123 -14.69 -3.09 -11.68
N GLY A 124 -14.93 -2.45 -10.53
CA GLY A 124 -16.27 -2.15 -10.03
C GLY A 124 -17.08 -3.36 -9.52
N ASP A 125 -16.43 -4.46 -9.14
CA ASP A 125 -17.11 -5.66 -8.63
C ASP A 125 -17.40 -5.54 -7.12
N GLU A 126 -18.65 -5.21 -6.78
CA GLU A 126 -19.10 -5.08 -5.38
C GLU A 126 -19.04 -6.39 -4.60
N GLY A 127 -19.08 -7.55 -5.26
CA GLY A 127 -18.93 -8.86 -4.62
C GLY A 127 -17.57 -9.04 -3.95
N LEU A 128 -16.54 -8.34 -4.44
CA LEU A 128 -15.21 -8.37 -3.86
C LEU A 128 -15.16 -7.68 -2.48
N GLU A 129 -15.99 -6.68 -2.20
CA GLU A 129 -16.02 -6.06 -0.87
C GLU A 129 -16.50 -7.03 0.22
N ALA A 130 -17.47 -7.89 -0.11
CA ALA A 130 -17.92 -8.94 0.81
C ALA A 130 -16.80 -9.97 1.06
N ALA A 131 -16.05 -10.33 0.03
CA ALA A 131 -14.89 -11.22 0.15
C ALA A 131 -13.78 -10.61 1.02
N VAL A 132 -13.54 -9.30 0.90
CA VAL A 132 -12.60 -8.55 1.75
C VAL A 132 -13.01 -8.65 3.22
N VAL A 133 -14.27 -8.35 3.53
CA VAL A 133 -14.78 -8.43 4.92
C VAL A 133 -14.63 -9.84 5.48
N ALA A 134 -15.04 -10.86 4.71
CA ALA A 134 -14.92 -12.25 5.13
C ALA A 134 -13.47 -12.68 5.38
N THR A 135 -12.53 -12.17 4.57
CA THR A 135 -11.11 -12.50 4.67
C THR A 135 -10.41 -11.79 5.82
N LEU A 136 -10.73 -10.51 6.06
CA LEU A 136 -10.05 -9.68 7.05
C LEU A 136 -10.61 -9.83 8.47
N THR A 137 -11.90 -10.15 8.63
CA THR A 137 -12.54 -10.25 9.95
C THR A 137 -11.81 -11.22 10.90
N PRO A 138 -11.41 -12.44 10.48
CA PRO A 138 -10.64 -13.33 11.35
C PRO A 138 -9.23 -12.81 11.65
N VAL A 139 -8.65 -12.03 10.75
CA VAL A 139 -7.27 -11.49 10.88
C VAL A 139 -7.23 -10.26 11.78
N ALA A 140 -8.34 -9.52 11.91
CA ALA A 140 -8.42 -8.30 12.72
C ALA A 140 -8.05 -8.51 14.20
N ALA A 141 -8.19 -9.74 14.70
CA ALA A 141 -7.80 -10.12 16.06
C ALA A 141 -6.27 -10.31 16.24
N ASP A 142 -5.48 -10.34 15.16
CA ASP A 142 -4.03 -10.45 15.23
C ASP A 142 -3.41 -9.21 15.90
N PRO A 143 -2.57 -9.37 16.93
CA PRO A 143 -1.94 -8.25 17.63
C PRO A 143 -0.76 -7.65 16.84
N GLY A 144 -0.30 -8.31 15.78
CA GLY A 144 0.78 -7.86 14.92
C GLY A 144 0.35 -6.84 13.84
N PRO A 145 1.28 -6.47 12.95
CA PRO A 145 1.00 -5.52 11.87
C PRO A 145 -0.09 -6.00 10.90
N ALA A 146 -0.23 -7.31 10.70
CA ALA A 146 -1.25 -7.86 9.82
C ALA A 146 -2.66 -7.59 10.35
N GLY A 147 -2.90 -7.72 11.66
CA GLY A 147 -4.20 -7.34 12.23
C GLY A 147 -4.49 -5.85 12.15
N ALA A 148 -3.47 -4.98 12.26
CA ALA A 148 -3.63 -3.55 12.06
C ALA A 148 -4.02 -3.22 10.59
N LEU A 149 -3.34 -3.83 9.61
CA LEU A 149 -3.71 -3.71 8.19
C LEU A 149 -5.11 -4.25 7.90
N ALA A 150 -5.49 -5.38 8.53
CA ALA A 150 -6.83 -5.93 8.40
C ALA A 150 -7.91 -4.97 8.92
N LEU A 151 -7.67 -4.33 10.06
CA LEU A 151 -8.57 -3.30 10.60
C LEU A 151 -8.66 -2.07 9.68
N CYS A 152 -7.54 -1.58 9.14
CA CYS A 152 -7.56 -0.50 8.13
C CYS A 152 -8.35 -0.91 6.87
N GLY A 153 -8.17 -2.13 6.37
CA GLY A 153 -8.91 -2.63 5.21
C GLY A 153 -10.42 -2.71 5.46
N LEU A 154 -10.84 -3.17 6.64
CA LEU A 154 -12.25 -3.17 7.05
C LEU A 154 -12.82 -1.75 7.18
N ALA A 155 -12.05 -0.83 7.76
CA ALA A 155 -12.42 0.58 7.85
C ALA A 155 -12.54 1.22 6.46
N GLY A 156 -11.66 0.86 5.51
CA GLY A 156 -11.73 1.28 4.12
C GLY A 156 -13.01 0.82 3.43
N VAL A 157 -13.42 -0.44 3.61
CA VAL A 157 -14.71 -0.94 3.09
C VAL A 157 -15.89 -0.17 3.69
N ALA A 158 -15.87 0.09 5.00
CA ALA A 158 -16.91 0.90 5.65
C ALA A 158 -16.95 2.32 5.10
N GLY A 159 -15.80 2.96 4.88
CA GLY A 159 -15.68 4.28 4.29
C GLY A 159 -16.19 4.36 2.84
N ARG A 160 -15.92 3.35 2.01
CA ARG A 160 -16.48 3.26 0.65
C ARG A 160 -18.01 3.20 0.65
N ARG A 161 -18.60 2.52 1.63
CA ARG A 161 -20.06 2.51 1.81
C ARG A 161 -20.58 3.88 2.27
N ALA A 162 -19.89 4.53 3.20
CA ALA A 162 -20.21 5.90 3.61
C ALA A 162 -20.14 6.88 2.42
N LEU A 163 -19.16 6.72 1.53
CA LEU A 163 -19.02 7.56 0.34
C LEU A 163 -20.19 7.39 -0.65
N ARG A 164 -20.68 6.17 -0.87
CA ARG A 164 -21.77 5.88 -1.84
C ARG A 164 -23.13 6.46 -1.44
N GLY A 165 -23.39 6.67 -0.15
CA GLY A 165 -24.70 7.18 0.28
C GLY A 165 -24.87 7.45 1.77
N GLY A 166 -23.80 7.37 2.56
CA GLY A 166 -23.85 7.61 4.00
C GLY A 166 -23.98 9.10 4.36
N GLY A 167 -24.35 9.36 5.61
CA GLY A 167 -24.33 10.69 6.21
C GLY A 167 -22.95 11.07 6.75
N ILE A 168 -22.89 12.23 7.40
CA ILE A 168 -21.67 12.69 8.09
C ILE A 168 -21.26 11.74 9.22
N GLU A 169 -22.24 11.16 9.92
CA GLU A 169 -22.00 10.20 11.00
C GLU A 169 -21.32 8.92 10.49
N ASP A 170 -21.72 8.43 9.31
CA ASP A 170 -21.10 7.26 8.68
C ASP A 170 -19.65 7.55 8.29
N ALA A 171 -19.38 8.74 7.74
CA ALA A 171 -18.03 9.17 7.37
C ALA A 171 -17.12 9.27 8.60
N LEU A 172 -17.60 9.89 9.68
CA LEU A 172 -16.85 10.01 10.93
C LEU A 172 -16.65 8.66 11.62
N SER A 173 -17.66 7.79 11.60
CA SER A 173 -17.57 6.44 12.14
C SER A 173 -16.50 5.61 11.40
N ALA A 174 -16.52 5.66 10.06
CA ALA A 174 -15.51 5.00 9.24
C ALA A 174 -14.10 5.57 9.51
N ALA A 175 -13.96 6.89 9.59
CA ALA A 175 -12.69 7.55 9.88
C ALA A 175 -12.14 7.16 11.26
N ASN A 176 -12.98 7.12 12.29
CA ASN A 176 -12.59 6.72 13.65
C ASN A 176 -12.06 5.28 13.70
N CYS A 177 -12.53 4.39 12.81
CA CYS A 177 -12.04 3.03 12.74
C CYS A 177 -10.57 2.93 12.28
N PHE A 178 -10.00 3.99 11.67
CA PHE A 178 -8.59 4.04 11.30
C PHE A 178 -7.65 4.47 12.45
N GLU A 179 -8.15 5.16 13.48
CA GLU A 179 -7.29 5.83 14.48
C GLU A 179 -6.41 4.84 15.27
N ALA A 180 -7.00 3.78 15.80
CA ALA A 180 -6.28 2.75 16.54
C ALA A 180 -5.32 1.93 15.65
N PRO A 181 -5.73 1.39 14.48
CA PRO A 181 -4.82 0.63 13.64
C PRO A 181 -3.70 1.46 13.02
N LEU A 182 -3.92 2.73 12.63
CA LEU A 182 -2.85 3.61 12.14
C LEU A 182 -1.77 3.84 13.20
N ARG A 183 -2.16 4.09 14.46
CA ARG A 183 -1.18 4.21 15.56
C ARG A 183 -0.36 2.93 15.78
N ARG A 184 -0.98 1.76 15.59
CA ARG A 184 -0.27 0.46 15.65
C ARG A 184 0.73 0.34 14.50
N LEU A 185 0.35 0.73 13.29
CA LEU A 185 1.24 0.72 12.13
C LEU A 185 2.39 1.71 12.29
N ASP A 186 2.13 2.95 12.73
CA ASP A 186 3.16 3.96 12.99
C ASP A 186 4.19 3.44 14.01
N SER A 187 3.70 2.81 15.07
CA SER A 187 4.57 2.22 16.11
C SER A 187 5.42 1.08 15.56
N ALA A 188 4.84 0.22 14.71
CA ALA A 188 5.57 -0.87 14.06
C ALA A 188 6.52 -0.39 12.95
N GLY A 189 6.25 0.77 12.35
CA GLY A 189 7.01 1.37 11.25
C GLY A 189 8.32 2.05 11.67
N LYS A 190 8.53 2.34 12.97
CA LYS A 190 9.74 3.03 13.48
C LYS A 190 11.08 2.36 13.14
N GLY A 191 11.07 1.08 12.75
CA GLY A 191 12.26 0.37 12.26
C GLY A 191 12.00 -0.51 11.04
N ASN A 192 10.87 -0.31 10.36
CA ASN A 192 10.47 -1.11 9.21
C ASN A 192 9.86 -0.21 8.14
N VAL A 193 10.64 0.04 7.08
CA VAL A 193 10.26 0.91 5.96
C VAL A 193 8.96 0.45 5.31
N ALA A 194 8.79 -0.85 5.04
CA ALA A 194 7.58 -1.37 4.42
C ALA A 194 6.32 -1.11 5.27
N LEU A 195 6.42 -1.20 6.61
CA LEU A 195 5.30 -0.90 7.50
C LEU A 195 5.04 0.61 7.63
N ARG A 196 6.08 1.45 7.58
CA ARG A 196 5.96 2.91 7.52
C ARG A 196 5.23 3.33 6.23
N MET A 197 5.64 2.79 5.09
CA MET A 197 4.99 3.03 3.80
C MET A 197 3.54 2.54 3.81
N ALA A 198 3.28 1.35 4.36
CA ALA A 198 1.92 0.85 4.50
C ALA A 198 1.05 1.77 5.37
N ALA A 199 1.58 2.34 6.45
CA ALA A 199 0.86 3.34 7.25
C ALA A 199 0.52 4.60 6.45
N ALA A 200 1.47 5.12 5.66
CA ALA A 200 1.26 6.26 4.76
C ALA A 200 0.18 5.96 3.71
N GLU A 201 0.20 4.77 3.11
CA GLU A 201 -0.85 4.34 2.16
C GLU A 201 -2.22 4.22 2.83
N GLN A 202 -2.32 3.69 4.05
CA GLN A 202 -3.60 3.64 4.77
C GLN A 202 -4.11 5.04 5.17
N ARG A 203 -3.22 6.00 5.43
CA ARG A 203 -3.60 7.42 5.64
C ARG A 203 -4.12 8.05 4.36
N ALA A 204 -3.53 7.73 3.21
CA ALA A 204 -4.02 8.17 1.90
C ALA A 204 -5.44 7.61 1.64
N VAL A 205 -5.71 6.35 1.98
CA VAL A 205 -7.07 5.77 1.89
C VAL A 205 -8.06 6.51 2.80
N LEU A 206 -7.69 6.78 4.06
CA LEU A 206 -8.52 7.56 4.98
C LEU A 206 -8.82 8.96 4.43
N ALA A 207 -7.79 9.64 3.90
CA ALA A 207 -7.93 10.96 3.32
C ALA A 207 -8.86 10.97 2.10
N ASP A 208 -8.81 9.95 1.24
CA ASP A 208 -9.70 9.82 0.08
C ASP A 208 -11.17 9.72 0.52
N ILE A 209 -11.44 8.87 1.51
CA ILE A 209 -12.78 8.73 2.09
C ILE A 209 -13.28 10.06 2.67
N LEU A 210 -12.44 10.76 3.43
CA LEU A 210 -12.77 12.04 4.06
C LEU A 210 -13.01 13.14 3.03
N ALA A 211 -12.12 13.26 2.04
CA ALA A 211 -12.23 14.25 0.97
C ALA A 211 -13.46 14.01 0.10
N GLY A 212 -13.70 12.76 -0.30
CA GLY A 212 -14.89 12.38 -1.09
C GLY A 212 -16.20 12.61 -0.33
N CYS A 213 -16.25 12.24 0.96
CA CYS A 213 -17.43 12.52 1.78
C CYS A 213 -17.62 14.02 2.00
N GLY A 214 -16.55 14.75 2.28
CA GLY A 214 -16.56 16.20 2.45
C GLY A 214 -17.06 16.94 1.21
N ALA A 215 -16.58 16.57 0.02
CA ALA A 215 -17.05 17.12 -1.24
C ALA A 215 -18.55 16.82 -1.48
N ARG A 216 -18.98 15.56 -1.30
CA ARG A 216 -20.38 15.15 -1.50
C ARG A 216 -21.33 15.82 -0.51
N LEU A 217 -20.96 15.88 0.76
CA LEU A 217 -21.76 16.44 1.85
C LEU A 217 -21.61 17.96 1.98
N LYS A 218 -20.69 18.57 1.21
CA LYS A 218 -20.31 19.98 1.31
C LYS A 218 -19.82 20.37 2.71
N ASP A 219 -19.08 19.45 3.33
CA ASP A 219 -18.51 19.61 4.65
C ASP A 219 -17.00 19.91 4.56
N GLN A 220 -16.65 21.19 4.75
CA GLN A 220 -15.27 21.64 4.73
C GLN A 220 -14.39 20.96 5.82
N PRO A 221 -14.84 20.81 7.08
CA PRO A 221 -14.04 20.14 8.11
C PRO A 221 -13.57 18.73 7.75
N LEU A 222 -14.37 17.95 7.01
CA LEU A 222 -13.93 16.64 6.50
C LEU A 222 -12.77 16.77 5.50
N ILE A 223 -12.81 17.74 4.60
CA ILE A 223 -11.73 18.00 3.63
C ILE A 223 -10.46 18.47 4.36
N ASP A 224 -10.60 19.33 5.37
CA ASP A 224 -9.48 19.76 6.21
C ASP A 224 -8.86 18.60 7.01
N CYS A 225 -9.68 17.63 7.45
CA CYS A 225 -9.17 16.38 8.03
C CYS A 225 -8.35 15.58 7.01
N ALA A 226 -8.85 15.43 5.77
CA ALA A 226 -8.14 14.72 4.71
C ALA A 226 -6.77 15.32 4.43
N LEU A 227 -6.68 16.65 4.33
CA LEU A 227 -5.41 17.36 4.10
C LEU A 227 -4.41 17.15 5.25
N ARG A 228 -4.86 17.08 6.50
CA ARG A 228 -4.00 16.78 7.65
C ARG A 228 -3.45 15.35 7.63
N GLU A 229 -4.26 14.39 7.21
CA GLU A 229 -3.83 12.99 7.05
C GLU A 229 -2.79 12.85 5.94
N LEU A 230 -3.00 13.51 4.79
CA LEU A 230 -2.04 13.52 3.68
C LEU A 230 -0.72 14.20 4.08
N ALA A 231 -0.78 15.35 4.77
CA ALA A 231 0.42 16.02 5.28
C ALA A 231 1.18 15.17 6.31
N THR A 232 0.48 14.30 7.05
CA THR A 232 1.11 13.35 7.99
C THR A 232 1.78 12.20 7.23
N ALA A 233 1.12 11.69 6.19
CA ALA A 233 1.67 10.65 5.32
C ALA A 233 2.92 11.15 4.56
N GLU A 234 2.87 12.35 3.99
CA GLU A 234 3.97 12.98 3.26
C GLU A 234 5.23 13.11 4.12
N LYS A 235 5.10 13.62 5.36
CA LYS A 235 6.21 13.75 6.32
C LYS A 235 6.87 12.42 6.69
N ALA A 236 6.16 11.30 6.51
CA ALA A 236 6.68 9.99 6.82
C ALA A 236 7.47 9.39 5.65
N LEU A 237 7.51 10.02 4.48
CA LEU A 237 8.15 9.49 3.28
C LEU A 237 9.38 10.31 2.89
N ASP A 238 10.29 9.65 2.18
CA ASP A 238 11.46 10.26 1.57
C ASP A 238 11.32 10.17 0.03
N PRO A 239 11.04 11.27 -0.68
CA PRO A 239 10.85 11.27 -2.13
C PRO A 239 12.03 10.69 -2.94
N ASP A 240 13.26 10.72 -2.39
CA ASP A 240 14.44 10.17 -3.08
C ASP A 240 14.46 8.63 -3.06
N TYR A 241 13.77 8.01 -2.09
CA TYR A 241 13.71 6.56 -1.91
C TYR A 241 12.32 5.97 -2.17
N GLU A 242 11.27 6.77 -1.99
CA GLU A 242 9.85 6.44 -2.17
C GLU A 242 9.16 7.44 -3.12
N PRO A 243 9.68 7.65 -4.35
CA PRO A 243 9.22 8.70 -5.24
C PRO A 243 7.76 8.53 -5.68
N LEU A 244 7.34 7.29 -5.94
CA LEU A 244 6.01 7.03 -6.48
C LEU A 244 4.94 7.15 -5.40
N LEU A 245 5.17 6.58 -4.22
CA LEU A 245 4.22 6.74 -3.11
C LEU A 245 4.16 8.20 -2.64
N SER A 246 5.29 8.90 -2.59
CA SER A 246 5.35 10.33 -2.24
C SER A 246 4.52 11.15 -3.23
N ALA A 247 4.76 10.99 -4.52
CA ALA A 247 4.07 11.75 -5.55
C ALA A 247 2.56 11.42 -5.62
N ARG A 248 2.14 10.18 -5.34
CA ARG A 248 0.70 9.86 -5.17
C ARG A 248 0.06 10.62 -4.03
N ILE A 249 0.71 10.70 -2.87
CA ILE A 249 0.20 11.44 -1.71
C ILE A 249 0.16 12.95 -2.00
N VAL A 250 1.19 13.50 -2.65
CA VAL A 250 1.22 14.91 -3.06
C VAL A 250 0.12 15.20 -4.08
N GLY A 251 -0.05 14.35 -5.09
CA GLY A 251 -1.10 14.47 -6.09
C GLY A 251 -2.50 14.40 -5.49
N GLN A 252 -2.74 13.47 -4.56
CA GLN A 252 -4.00 13.40 -3.81
C GLN A 252 -4.21 14.65 -2.94
N GLY A 253 -3.14 15.20 -2.36
CA GLY A 253 -3.18 16.49 -1.65
C GLY A 253 -3.63 17.63 -2.55
N GLY A 254 -3.06 17.72 -3.75
CA GLY A 254 -3.43 18.71 -4.75
C GLY A 254 -4.88 18.58 -5.20
N ALA A 255 -5.35 17.36 -5.48
CA ALA A 255 -6.76 17.09 -5.81
C ALA A 255 -7.70 17.46 -4.65
N THR A 256 -7.31 17.16 -3.41
CA THR A 256 -8.10 17.50 -2.21
C THR A 256 -8.18 19.02 -2.01
N LYS A 257 -7.10 19.75 -2.27
CA LYS A 257 -7.11 21.23 -2.25
C LYS A 257 -7.99 21.81 -3.35
N ALA A 258 -8.02 21.22 -4.53
CA ALA A 258 -8.94 21.62 -5.60
C ALA A 258 -10.41 21.44 -5.15
N LEU A 259 -10.76 20.32 -4.52
CA LEU A 259 -12.09 20.12 -3.92
C LEU A 259 -12.42 21.16 -2.85
N LEU A 260 -11.47 21.51 -1.98
CA LEU A 260 -11.64 22.57 -0.99
C LEU A 260 -11.90 23.93 -1.66
N ALA A 261 -11.14 24.25 -2.69
CA ALA A 261 -11.27 25.49 -3.44
C ALA A 261 -12.64 25.60 -4.14
N GLU A 262 -13.13 24.51 -4.74
CA GLU A 262 -14.47 24.46 -5.32
C GLU A 262 -15.56 24.71 -4.27
N LEU A 263 -15.40 24.15 -3.07
CA LEU A 263 -16.37 24.30 -1.97
C LEU A 263 -16.37 25.73 -1.39
N THR A 264 -15.20 26.37 -1.30
CA THR A 264 -15.00 27.63 -0.58
C THR A 264 -14.86 28.86 -1.49
N ALA A 265 -14.74 28.64 -2.81
CA ALA A 265 -14.34 29.65 -3.80
C ALA A 265 -12.98 30.32 -3.49
N ASP A 266 -12.08 29.62 -2.81
CA ASP A 266 -10.73 30.10 -2.50
C ASP A 266 -9.77 29.87 -3.67
N ALA A 267 -9.42 30.96 -4.36
CA ALA A 267 -8.48 30.93 -5.48
C ALA A 267 -7.04 30.56 -5.07
N VAL A 268 -6.64 30.80 -3.82
CA VAL A 268 -5.32 30.43 -3.32
C VAL A 268 -5.24 28.91 -3.17
N ALA A 269 -6.25 28.30 -2.54
CA ALA A 269 -6.34 26.85 -2.43
C ALA A 269 -6.33 26.17 -3.82
N ALA A 270 -6.98 26.76 -4.82
CA ALA A 270 -6.96 26.26 -6.19
C ALA A 270 -5.54 26.30 -6.79
N ALA A 271 -4.84 27.43 -6.67
CA ALA A 271 -3.48 27.58 -7.17
C ALA A 271 -2.50 26.61 -6.50
N ASP A 272 -2.58 26.47 -5.17
CA ASP A 272 -1.78 25.52 -4.41
C ASP A 272 -2.06 24.06 -4.82
N GLY A 273 -3.32 23.74 -5.12
CA GLY A 273 -3.72 22.42 -5.60
C GLY A 273 -3.12 22.10 -6.98
N VAL A 274 -3.18 23.06 -7.90
CA VAL A 274 -2.58 22.93 -9.25
C VAL A 274 -1.07 22.78 -9.16
N GLN A 275 -0.40 23.54 -8.29
CA GLN A 275 1.04 23.43 -8.11
C GLN A 275 1.42 22.02 -7.61
N GLN A 276 0.76 21.51 -6.58
CA GLN A 276 1.03 20.16 -6.06
C GLN A 276 0.79 19.06 -7.09
N LEU A 277 -0.28 19.16 -7.88
CA LEU A 277 -0.53 18.22 -8.98
C LEU A 277 0.59 18.28 -10.03
N THR A 278 1.09 19.48 -10.34
CA THR A 278 2.20 19.67 -11.29
C THR A 278 3.48 19.05 -10.75
N ASP A 279 3.83 19.31 -9.49
CA ASP A 279 5.03 18.75 -8.83
C ASP A 279 4.97 17.21 -8.82
N ALA A 280 3.80 16.63 -8.52
CA ALA A 280 3.60 15.18 -8.56
C ALA A 280 3.82 14.60 -9.96
N LEU A 281 3.24 15.23 -11.00
CA LEU A 281 3.39 14.79 -12.39
C LEU A 281 4.84 14.88 -12.90
N GLU A 282 5.58 15.92 -12.50
CA GLU A 282 6.98 16.09 -12.91
C GLU A 282 7.91 15.07 -12.23
N SER A 283 7.53 14.56 -11.06
CA SER A 283 8.34 13.61 -10.29
C SER A 283 8.25 12.15 -10.78
N ILE A 284 7.17 11.76 -11.47
CA ILE A 284 6.96 10.38 -11.96
C ILE A 284 6.92 10.33 -13.49
N PRO A 285 7.88 9.66 -14.16
CA PRO A 285 7.79 9.39 -15.59
C PRO A 285 6.56 8.52 -15.92
N ARG A 286 5.88 8.81 -17.03
CA ARG A 286 4.69 8.06 -17.49
C ARG A 286 4.90 6.53 -17.58
N ASP A 287 6.11 6.09 -17.89
CA ASP A 287 6.45 4.66 -18.00
C ASP A 287 6.57 3.95 -16.63
N HIS A 288 6.53 4.72 -15.54
CA HIS A 288 6.67 4.22 -14.17
C HIS A 288 5.33 3.71 -13.62
N SER A 289 4.26 4.49 -13.73
CA SER A 289 2.91 4.12 -13.29
C SER A 289 1.82 4.82 -14.11
N PRO A 290 1.37 4.23 -15.23
CA PRO A 290 0.37 4.84 -16.12
C PRO A 290 -1.00 5.16 -15.51
N LEU A 291 -1.34 4.60 -14.35
CA LEU A 291 -2.61 4.84 -13.63
C LEU A 291 -2.50 5.90 -12.53
N ASP A 292 -1.28 6.26 -12.10
CA ASP A 292 -1.05 7.39 -11.20
C ASP A 292 -0.85 8.67 -12.04
#